data_AF-A0A2K6JYT8-F1
#
_entry.id   AF-A0A2K6JYT8-F1
#
_cell.length_a   1.000
_cell.length_b   1.000
_cell.length_c   1.000
_cell.angle_alpha   90.00
_cell.angle_beta   90.00
_cell.angle_gamma   90.00
#
_symmetry.space_group_name_H-M   'P 1'
#
loop_
_entity.id
_entity.type
_entity.pdbx_description
1 polymer ?
#
loop_
_entity_poly.entity_id
_entity_poly.type
_entity_poly.pdbx_seq_one_letter_code
_entity_poly.pdbx_strand_id
1 'polypeptide(L)'
;MLIKVKTLTGKEIEIDIEPTDKVERIKERVEEKEGIPPQQQRLIYSGKQMNDEKTAADYKILGGSVLHLVLALRGGGGLSQ
;
A
#
# COMPACT_ATOMS: atom_id res chain seq x y z
N MET A 1 8.58 -12.16 -0.42
CA MET A 1 9.64 -11.24 -0.91
C MET A 1 9.48 -9.92 -0.19
N LEU A 2 10.59 -9.32 0.26
CA LEU A 2 10.56 -8.06 1.01
C LEU A 2 10.52 -6.86 0.06
N ILE A 3 9.62 -5.92 0.33
CA ILE A 3 9.52 -4.63 -0.34
C ILE A 3 9.43 -3.50 0.68
N LYS A 4 9.71 -2.27 0.23
CA LYS A 4 9.58 -1.07 1.04
C LYS A 4 8.32 -0.30 0.68
N VAL A 5 7.68 0.27 1.68
CA VAL A 5 6.59 1.24 1.50
C VAL A 5 7.02 2.55 2.16
N LYS A 6 7.09 3.61 1.37
CA LYS A 6 7.43 4.96 1.81
C LYS A 6 6.16 5.78 2.00
N THR A 7 5.96 6.29 3.21
CA THR A 7 4.79 7.12 3.54
C THR A 7 5.01 8.59 3.18
N LEU A 8 3.94 9.39 3.26
CA LEU A 8 3.98 10.84 3.06
C LEU A 8 4.94 11.57 4.01
N THR A 9 5.18 11.04 5.20
CA THR A 9 6.12 11.62 6.18
C THR A 9 7.57 11.27 5.88
N GLY A 10 7.82 10.46 4.84
CA GLY A 10 9.14 9.97 4.47
C GLY A 10 9.59 8.74 5.24
N LYS A 11 8.77 8.21 6.17
CA LYS A 11 9.02 6.95 6.86
C LYS A 11 8.99 5.80 5.86
N GLU A 12 9.96 4.90 5.95
CA GLU A 12 9.98 3.65 5.18
C GLU A 12 9.67 2.48 6.12
N ILE A 13 8.75 1.60 5.69
CA ILE A 13 8.46 0.33 6.35
C ILE A 13 8.77 -0.82 5.40
N GLU A 14 9.10 -1.97 5.96
CA GLU A 14 9.28 -3.21 5.21
C GLU A 14 8.08 -4.13 5.41
N ILE A 15 7.57 -4.66 4.30
CA ILE A 15 6.55 -5.69 4.28
C ILE A 15 7.04 -6.85 3.43
N ASP A 16 6.76 -8.07 3.88
CA ASP A 16 6.88 -9.25 3.03
C ASP A 16 5.60 -9.36 2.19
N ILE A 17 5.71 -9.77 0.92
CA ILE A 17 4.56 -10.05 0.02
C ILE A 17 4.90 -11.20 -0.92
N GLU A 18 3.89 -11.81 -1.54
CA GLU A 18 4.07 -12.77 -2.64
C GLU A 18 3.82 -12.11 -4.00
N PRO A 19 4.45 -12.56 -5.11
CA PRO A 19 4.19 -12.02 -6.44
C PRO A 19 2.72 -12.18 -6.87
N THR A 20 2.03 -13.18 -6.32
CA THR A 20 0.61 -13.47 -6.53
C THR A 20 -0.31 -12.65 -5.63
N ASP A 21 0.22 -11.96 -4.62
CA ASP A 21 -0.59 -11.12 -3.73
C ASP A 21 -1.25 -10.00 -4.55
N LYS A 22 -2.56 -9.88 -4.39
CA LYS A 22 -3.32 -8.74 -4.90
C LYS A 22 -2.96 -7.47 -4.14
N VAL A 23 -3.14 -6.32 -4.76
CA VAL A 23 -2.89 -5.03 -4.13
C VAL A 23 -3.76 -4.82 -2.89
N GLU A 24 -4.98 -5.36 -2.86
CA GLU A 24 -5.81 -5.40 -1.66
C GLU A 24 -5.07 -6.06 -0.47
N ARG A 25 -4.47 -7.23 -0.69
CA ARG A 25 -3.68 -7.95 0.33
C ARG A 25 -2.45 -7.17 0.76
N ILE A 26 -1.79 -6.46 -0.16
CA ILE A 26 -0.65 -5.60 0.15
C ILE A 26 -1.08 -4.46 1.08
N LYS A 27 -2.26 -3.86 0.85
CA LYS A 27 -2.81 -2.81 1.73
C LYS A 27 -3.12 -3.33 3.13
N GLU A 28 -3.64 -4.55 3.26
CA GLU A 28 -3.82 -5.19 4.58
C GLU A 28 -2.49 -5.29 5.33
N ARG A 29 -1.40 -5.75 4.66
CA ARG A 29 -0.07 -5.82 5.30
C ARG A 29 0.48 -4.45 5.71
N VAL A 30 0.14 -3.40 4.96
CA VAL A 30 0.49 -2.02 5.32
C VAL A 30 -0.34 -1.53 6.52
N GLU A 31 -1.63 -1.89 6.60
CA GLU A 31 -2.48 -1.59 7.76
C GLU A 31 -1.91 -2.21 9.03
N GLU A 32 -1.47 -3.47 8.99
CA GLU A 32 -0.85 -4.15 10.14
C GLU A 32 0.39 -3.41 10.68
N LYS A 33 1.08 -2.62 9.84
CA LYS A 33 2.30 -1.89 10.19
C LYS A 33 2.04 -0.43 10.58
N GLU A 34 1.13 0.25 9.88
CA GLU A 34 0.89 1.70 10.04
C GLU A 34 -0.44 2.04 10.71
N GLY A 35 -1.36 1.08 10.83
CA GLY A 35 -2.70 1.29 11.40
C GLY A 35 -3.64 2.09 10.50
N ILE A 36 -3.33 2.23 9.21
CA ILE A 36 -4.15 2.98 8.25
C ILE A 36 -5.10 2.00 7.55
N PRO A 37 -6.43 2.17 7.60
CA PRO A 37 -7.38 1.27 6.93
C PRO A 37 -7.15 1.17 5.41
N PRO A 38 -7.27 -0.01 4.77
CA PRO A 38 -6.99 -0.22 3.34
C PRO A 38 -7.74 0.73 2.39
N GLN A 39 -8.96 1.12 2.76
CA GLN A 39 -9.79 2.04 1.98
C GLN A 39 -9.25 3.48 2.00
N GLN A 40 -8.50 3.84 3.05
CA GLN A 40 -7.80 5.12 3.17
C GLN A 40 -6.40 5.08 2.55
N GLN A 41 -5.95 3.91 2.08
CA GLN A 41 -4.64 3.76 1.46
C GLN A 41 -4.72 3.88 -0.06
N ARG A 42 -3.78 4.63 -0.63
CA ARG A 42 -3.49 4.64 -2.06
C ARG A 42 -2.01 4.31 -2.27
N LEU A 43 -1.77 3.11 -2.80
CA LEU A 43 -0.43 2.66 -3.16
C LEU A 43 -0.09 3.11 -4.59
N ILE A 44 1.11 3.66 -4.74
CA ILE A 44 1.63 4.18 -6.00
C ILE A 44 2.96 3.47 -6.30
N TYR A 45 3.08 2.96 -7.51
CA TYR A 45 4.31 2.35 -8.02
C TYR A 45 4.59 2.81 -9.44
N SER A 46 5.84 3.18 -9.72
CA SER A 46 6.26 3.73 -11.02
C SER A 46 5.35 4.87 -11.53
N GLY A 47 4.96 5.78 -10.63
CA GLY A 47 4.09 6.91 -10.92
C GLY A 47 2.62 6.56 -11.20
N LYS A 48 2.21 5.30 -11.03
CA LYS A 48 0.83 4.85 -11.26
C LYS A 48 0.19 4.39 -9.96
N GLN A 49 -1.05 4.82 -9.73
CA GLN A 49 -1.88 4.24 -8.70
C GLN A 49 -2.14 2.76 -9.01
N MET A 50 -2.00 1.94 -7.99
CA MET A 50 -2.24 0.51 -8.07
C MET A 50 -3.73 0.19 -7.95
N ASN A 51 -4.19 -0.83 -8.67
CA ASN A 51 -5.56 -1.33 -8.64
C ASN A 51 -5.61 -2.57 -7.73
N ASP A 52 -6.60 -2.59 -6.83
CA ASP A 52 -6.82 -3.60 -5.80
C ASP A 52 -6.98 -5.02 -6.37
N GLU A 53 -7.50 -5.16 -7.58
CA GLU A 53 -7.71 -6.46 -8.24
C GLU A 53 -6.45 -7.04 -8.90
N LYS A 54 -5.42 -6.22 -9.13
CA LYS A 54 -4.17 -6.63 -9.77
C LYS A 54 -3.18 -7.18 -8.77
N THR A 55 -2.29 -8.05 -9.23
CA THR A 55 -1.24 -8.68 -8.41
C THR A 55 0.05 -7.86 -8.39
N ALA A 56 0.94 -8.14 -7.44
CA ALA A 56 2.30 -7.59 -7.43
C ALA A 56 3.07 -7.90 -8.73
N ALA A 57 2.88 -9.11 -9.28
CA ALA A 57 3.48 -9.53 -10.53
C ALA A 57 2.96 -8.75 -11.75
N ASP A 58 1.67 -8.38 -11.78
CA ASP A 58 1.11 -7.52 -12.84
C ASP A 58 1.82 -6.16 -12.93
N TYR A 59 2.32 -5.66 -11.79
CA TYR A 59 3.11 -4.45 -11.69
C TYR A 59 4.63 -4.69 -11.80
N LYS A 60 5.06 -5.93 -11.97
CA LYS A 60 6.48 -6.34 -11.99
C LYS A 60 7.23 -5.90 -10.73
N ILE A 61 6.57 -5.94 -9.58
CA ILE A 61 7.21 -5.66 -8.30
C ILE A 61 8.17 -6.81 -7.99
N LEU A 62 9.40 -6.46 -7.61
CA LEU A 62 10.45 -7.39 -7.21
C LEU A 62 10.87 -7.10 -5.78
N GLY A 63 11.64 -8.01 -5.20
CA GLY A 63 12.28 -7.76 -3.90
C GLY A 63 13.10 -6.47 -3.92
N GLY A 64 12.97 -5.67 -2.86
CA GLY A 64 13.63 -4.37 -2.72
C GLY A 64 12.95 -3.20 -3.45
N SER A 65 11.86 -3.43 -4.19
CA SER A 65 11.05 -2.36 -4.77
C SER A 65 10.51 -1.42 -3.69
N VAL A 66 10.35 -0.14 -4.06
CA VAL A 66 9.77 0.90 -3.19
C VAL A 66 8.41 1.33 -3.73
N LEU A 67 7.37 1.14 -2.94
CA LEU A 67 6.02 1.67 -3.17
C LEU A 67 5.85 2.96 -2.38
N HIS A 68 5.02 3.88 -2.89
CA HIS A 68 4.67 5.10 -2.18
C HIS A 68 3.24 4.98 -1.66
N LEU A 69 3.06 5.21 -0.36
CA LEU A 69 1.76 5.27 0.29
C LEU A 69 1.33 6.72 0.41
N VAL A 70 0.18 7.05 -0.18
CA VAL A 70 -0.53 8.30 0.05
C VAL A 70 -1.90 8.02 0.66
N LEU A 71 -2.41 8.95 1.46
CA LEU A 71 -3.73 8.83 2.06
C LEU A 71 -4.81 9.24 1.06
N ALA A 72 -5.78 8.36 0.85
CA ALA A 72 -7.01 8.69 0.16
C ALA A 72 -7.93 9.42 1.15
N LEU A 73 -7.88 10.76 1.13
CA LEU A 73 -8.79 11.58 1.92
C LEU A 73 -10.18 11.51 1.29
N ARG A 74 -11.12 10.82 1.94
CA ARG A 74 -12.54 11.15 1.79
C ARG A 74 -12.82 12.27 2.79
N GLY A 75 -13.25 13.43 2.30
CA GLY A 75 -13.63 14.54 3.18
C GLY A 75 -14.64 14.10 4.22
N GLY A 76 -14.35 14.42 5.49
CA GLY A 76 -15.24 14.48 6.66
C GLY A 76 -16.35 13.43 6.81
N GLY A 77 -16.20 12.52 7.77
CA GLY A 77 -17.32 11.75 8.31
C GLY A 77 -16.87 10.55 9.14
N GLY A 78 -16.96 10.66 10.46
CA GLY A 78 -16.75 9.53 11.36
C GLY A 78 -16.18 9.84 12.75
N LEU A 79 -16.41 11.03 13.31
CA LEU A 79 -16.59 11.16 14.76
C LEU A 79 -18.04 10.78 15.05
N SER A 80 -18.26 9.54 15.43
CA SER A 80 -19.49 9.03 16.06
C SER A 80 -19.21 7.57 16.47
N GLN A 81 -19.22 7.15 17.73
CA GLN A 81 -19.50 7.74 19.05
C GLN A 81 -18.46 7.23 20.04
#